data_AF-A0A7N4PP83-F1
#
_entry.id   AF-A0A7N4PP83-F1
#
_cell.length_a   1.000
_cell.length_b   1.000
_cell.length_c   1.000
_cell.angle_alpha   90.00
_cell.angle_beta   90.00
_cell.angle_gamma   90.00
#
_symmetry.space_group_name_H-M   'P 1'
#
loop_
_entity.id
_entity.type
_entity.pdbx_description
1 polymer ?
#
loop_
_entity_poly.entity_id
_entity_poly.type
_entity_poly.pdbx_seq_one_letter_code
_entity_poly.pdbx_strand_id
1 'polypeptide(L)'
;MLQQIFTIFSLNTTPATWNQTLLRQLLIGLDHQLDQLEQCLGQEVEWEEPSLGSENPRGVLKSYFQGIRAYLQGKNYSHCAWEMTRVEIRRIFLFMSKFTREFQD
;
A
#
# COMPACT_ATOMS: atom_id res chain seq x y z
N MET A 1 -4.75 -0.78 1.93
CA MET A 1 -3.62 0.01 1.38
C MET A 1 -2.31 -0.77 1.39
N LEU A 2 -1.92 -1.39 2.52
CA LEU A 2 -0.67 -2.15 2.65
C LEU A 2 -0.45 -3.21 1.55
N GLN A 3 -1.47 -4.00 1.21
CA GLN A 3 -1.38 -5.02 0.15
C GLN A 3 -1.05 -4.42 -1.24
N GLN A 4 -1.59 -3.24 -1.54
CA GLN A 4 -1.29 -2.54 -2.80
C GLN A 4 0.15 -2.04 -2.83
N ILE A 5 0.65 -1.52 -1.69
CA ILE A 5 2.04 -1.10 -1.53
C ILE A 5 2.97 -2.31 -1.70
N PHE A 6 2.70 -3.43 -1.01
CA PHE A 6 3.45 -4.67 -1.17
C PHE A 6 3.53 -5.10 -2.63
N THR A 7 2.39 -5.08 -3.35
CA THR A 7 2.34 -5.45 -4.77
C THR A 7 3.22 -4.56 -5.63
N ILE A 8 3.24 -3.25 -5.39
CA ILE A 8 4.06 -2.29 -6.15
C ILE A 8 5.55 -2.53 -5.89
N PHE A 9 5.97 -2.69 -4.64
CA PHE A 9 7.39 -2.86 -4.29
C PHE A 9 7.93 -4.28 -4.55
N SER A 10 7.06 -5.25 -4.81
CA SER A 10 7.43 -6.60 -5.24
C SER A 10 7.64 -6.72 -6.76
N LEU A 11 7.46 -5.65 -7.54
CA LEU A 11 7.73 -5.67 -8.98
C LEU A 11 9.23 -5.83 -9.24
N ASN A 12 9.58 -6.68 -10.21
CA ASN A 12 10.96 -6.85 -10.67
C ASN A 12 11.56 -5.57 -11.32
N THR A 13 10.74 -4.56 -11.55
CA THR A 13 11.14 -3.27 -12.12
C THR A 13 11.56 -2.24 -11.08
N THR A 14 11.53 -2.56 -9.77
CA THR A 14 12.08 -1.68 -8.74
C THR A 14 13.55 -1.34 -9.02
N PRO A 15 14.02 -0.12 -8.74
CA PRO A 15 15.37 0.28 -9.12
C PRO A 15 16.44 -0.60 -8.47
N ALA A 16 17.31 -1.21 -9.28
CA ALA A 16 18.44 -2.01 -8.79
C ALA A 16 19.46 -1.15 -8.01
N THR A 17 19.49 0.15 -8.25
CA THR A 17 20.32 1.14 -7.54
C THR A 17 19.87 1.36 -6.09
N TRP A 18 18.64 0.97 -5.73
CA TRP A 18 18.18 1.07 -4.35
C TRP A 18 18.84 0.01 -3.47
N ASN A 19 18.93 0.31 -2.18
CA ASN A 19 19.43 -0.65 -1.19
C ASN A 19 18.46 -1.83 -1.07
N GLN A 20 18.85 -2.96 -1.67
CA GLN A 20 18.02 -4.17 -1.73
C GLN A 20 17.75 -4.77 -0.36
N THR A 21 18.63 -4.57 0.63
CA THR A 21 18.41 -5.01 2.01
C THR A 21 17.25 -4.23 2.64
N LEU A 22 17.22 -2.90 2.46
CA LEU A 22 16.12 -2.07 2.98
C LEU A 22 14.80 -2.36 2.26
N LEU A 23 14.84 -2.60 0.95
CA LEU A 23 13.65 -3.02 0.19
C LEU A 23 13.09 -4.35 0.71
N ARG A 24 13.95 -5.34 0.96
CA ARG A 24 13.54 -6.63 1.54
C ARG A 24 12.97 -6.47 2.94
N GLN A 25 13.58 -5.65 3.79
CA GLN A 25 13.06 -5.36 5.13
C GLN A 25 11.68 -4.70 5.08
N LEU A 26 11.46 -3.77 4.14
CA LEU A 26 10.15 -3.17 3.91
C LEU A 26 9.10 -4.25 3.54
N LEU A 27 9.43 -5.13 2.60
CA LEU A 27 8.51 -6.19 2.17
C LEU A 27 8.19 -7.18 3.30
N ILE A 28 9.18 -7.59 4.08
CA ILE A 28 8.98 -8.46 5.26
C ILE A 28 8.11 -7.77 6.30
N GLY A 29 8.36 -6.49 6.58
CA GLY A 29 7.55 -5.72 7.53
C GLY A 29 6.10 -5.57 7.07
N LEU A 30 5.88 -5.34 5.77
CA LEU A 30 4.54 -5.27 5.18
C LEU A 30 3.80 -6.61 5.23
N ASP A 31 4.48 -7.70 4.92
CA ASP A 31 3.95 -9.07 4.98
C ASP A 31 3.49 -9.41 6.40
N HIS A 32 4.35 -9.16 7.39
CA HIS A 32 4.00 -9.35 8.79
C HIS A 32 2.78 -8.51 9.24
N GLN A 33 2.70 -7.25 8.80
CA GLN A 33 1.53 -6.40 9.11
C GLN A 33 0.25 -6.91 8.43
N LEU A 34 0.35 -7.49 7.24
CA LEU A 34 -0.79 -8.09 6.54
C LEU A 34 -1.28 -9.34 7.28
N ASP A 35 -0.36 -10.22 7.72
CA ASP A 35 -0.70 -11.40 8.52
C ASP A 35 -1.41 -11.02 9.82
N GLN A 36 -0.91 -9.99 10.52
CA GLN A 36 -1.55 -9.48 11.74
C GLN A 36 -2.97 -8.98 11.46
N LEU A 37 -3.18 -8.23 10.37
CA LEU A 37 -4.51 -7.76 9.99
C LEU A 37 -5.45 -8.92 9.64
N GLU A 38 -4.95 -9.94 8.94
CA GLU A 38 -5.74 -11.13 8.62
C GLU A 38 -6.15 -11.89 9.88
N GLN A 39 -5.24 -12.04 10.85
CA GLN A 39 -5.57 -12.64 12.15
C GLN A 39 -6.61 -11.83 12.94
N CYS A 40 -6.53 -10.49 12.91
CA CYS A 40 -7.54 -9.62 13.53
C CYS A 40 -8.91 -9.76 12.85
N LEU A 41 -8.95 -9.95 11.53
CA LEU A 41 -10.20 -10.13 10.78
C LEU A 41 -10.76 -11.56 10.89
N GLY A 42 -9.90 -12.56 11.10
CA GLY A 42 -10.27 -13.97 11.26
C GLY A 42 -10.91 -14.32 12.60
N GLN A 43 -10.95 -13.38 13.55
CA GLN A 43 -11.74 -13.46 14.79
C GLN A 43 -13.09 -12.78 14.56
N GLU A 44 -14.07 -13.56 14.08
CA GLU A 44 -15.49 -13.22 13.85
C GLU A 44 -15.92 -11.78 14.12
N VAL A 45 -16.09 -11.01 13.04
CA VAL A 45 -17.24 -10.12 12.93
C VAL A 45 -17.72 -10.25 11.49
N GLU A 46 -18.94 -10.74 11.30
CA GLU A 46 -19.74 -10.45 10.12
C GLU A 46 -19.92 -8.93 10.08
N TRP A 47 -18.88 -8.21 9.65
CA TRP A 47 -18.99 -6.81 9.34
C TRP A 47 -19.88 -6.80 8.11
N GLU A 48 -21.18 -6.61 8.30
CA GLU A 48 -22.01 -6.06 7.23
C GLU A 48 -21.23 -4.85 6.71
N GLU A 49 -20.67 -4.96 5.50
CA GLU A 49 -20.08 -3.81 4.82
C GLU A 49 -21.17 -2.74 4.92
N PRO A 50 -20.93 -1.61 5.63
CA PRO A 50 -21.95 -0.58 5.72
C PRO A 50 -22.33 -0.28 4.28
N SER A 51 -23.63 -0.20 3.99
CA SER A 51 -24.13 0.17 2.66
C SER A 51 -23.73 1.62 2.39
N LEU A 52 -22.45 1.83 2.11
CA LEU A 52 -21.85 3.12 1.87
C LEU A 52 -22.38 3.58 0.52
N GLY A 53 -23.34 4.49 0.59
CA GLY A 53 -23.92 5.14 -0.58
C GLY A 53 -22.85 5.76 -1.49
N SER A 54 -23.18 5.72 -2.78
CA SER A 54 -22.51 6.30 -3.96
C SER A 54 -21.05 5.95 -4.29
N GLU A 55 -20.16 5.60 -3.37
CA GLU A 55 -18.78 5.21 -3.73
C GLU A 55 -18.17 4.21 -2.74
N ASN A 56 -17.88 2.99 -3.22
CA ASN A 56 -17.18 1.98 -2.43
C ASN A 56 -15.73 2.45 -2.16
N PRO A 57 -15.32 2.76 -0.91
CA PRO A 57 -13.97 3.25 -0.61
C PRO A 57 -12.86 2.27 -1.03
N ARG A 58 -13.15 0.96 -1.00
CA ARG A 58 -12.24 -0.08 -1.51
C ARG A 58 -12.01 0.10 -3.01
N GLY A 59 -13.06 0.43 -3.76
CA GLY A 59 -13.01 0.71 -5.19
C GLY A 59 -12.13 1.93 -5.50
N VAL A 60 -12.37 3.05 -4.80
CA VAL A 60 -11.59 4.29 -4.96
C VAL A 60 -10.10 4.06 -4.68
N LEU A 61 -9.78 3.37 -3.57
CA LEU A 61 -8.40 3.02 -3.23
C LEU A 61 -7.77 2.14 -4.29
N LYS A 62 -8.50 1.14 -4.81
CA LYS A 62 -8.01 0.27 -5.88
C LYS A 62 -7.68 1.07 -7.14
N SER A 63 -8.55 1.98 -7.56
CA SER A 63 -8.32 2.85 -8.72
C SER A 63 -7.13 3.78 -8.54
N TYR A 64 -6.92 4.32 -7.34
CA TYR A 64 -5.76 5.16 -7.03
C TYR A 64 -4.43 4.39 -7.21
N PHE A 65 -4.31 3.17 -6.66
CA PHE A 65 -3.10 2.36 -6.84
C PHE A 65 -2.94 1.82 -8.27
N GLN A 66 -4.03 1.59 -9.00
CA GLN A 66 -3.98 1.34 -10.44
C GLN A 66 -3.38 2.54 -11.19
N GLY A 67 -3.73 3.77 -10.80
CA GLY A 67 -3.12 5.00 -11.32
C GLY A 67 -1.62 5.06 -11.10
N ILE A 68 -1.12 4.70 -9.91
CA ILE A 68 0.33 4.61 -9.62
C ILE A 68 1.02 3.60 -10.54
N ARG A 69 0.41 2.42 -10.73
CA ARG A 69 0.96 1.39 -11.64
C ARG A 69 0.98 1.85 -13.09
N ALA A 70 -0.09 2.50 -13.54
CA ALA A 70 -0.18 3.08 -14.88
C ALA A 70 0.84 4.20 -15.08
N TYR A 71 1.08 5.03 -14.05
CA TYR A 71 2.14 6.05 -14.07
C TYR A 71 3.53 5.42 -14.23
N LEU A 72 3.86 4.38 -13.45
CA LEU A 72 5.13 3.67 -13.57
C LEU A 72 5.30 3.07 -14.97
N GLN A 73 4.26 2.42 -15.51
CA GLN A 73 4.25 1.89 -16.86
C GLN A 73 4.47 2.97 -17.92
N GLY A 74 3.70 4.07 -17.86
CA GLY A 74 3.81 5.18 -18.81
C GLY A 74 5.13 5.95 -18.72
N LYS A 75 5.87 5.80 -17.63
CA LYS A 75 7.23 6.34 -17.45
C LYS A 75 8.33 5.28 -17.63
N ASN A 76 8.00 4.14 -18.24
CA ASN A 76 8.91 3.02 -18.52
C ASN A 76 9.69 2.56 -17.29
N TYR A 77 9.08 2.62 -16.10
CA TYR A 77 9.71 2.28 -14.82
C TYR A 77 11.05 3.00 -14.60
N SER A 78 11.19 4.22 -15.13
CA SER A 78 12.40 5.01 -14.96
C SER A 78 12.71 5.26 -13.48
N HIS A 79 13.99 5.46 -13.16
CA HIS A 79 14.42 5.75 -11.80
C HIS A 79 13.65 6.94 -11.21
N CYS A 80 13.48 8.03 -11.97
CA CYS A 80 12.72 9.20 -11.54
C CYS A 80 11.25 8.89 -11.22
N ALA A 81 10.60 8.01 -12.00
CA ALA A 81 9.23 7.61 -11.72
C ALA A 81 9.12 6.83 -10.41
N TRP A 82 10.07 5.92 -10.16
CA TRP A 82 10.15 5.21 -8.89
C TRP A 82 10.41 6.13 -7.70
N GLU A 83 11.20 7.18 -7.89
CA GLU A 83 11.41 8.21 -6.87
C GLU A 83 10.11 8.96 -6.52
N MET A 84 9.31 9.32 -7.52
CA MET A 84 8.01 9.93 -7.30
C MET A 84 7.04 8.98 -6.59
N THR A 85 6.99 7.72 -7.02
CA THR A 85 6.19 6.68 -6.35
C THR A 85 6.63 6.51 -4.89
N ARG A 86 7.93 6.51 -4.60
CA ARG A 86 8.45 6.42 -3.23
C ARG A 86 8.00 7.58 -2.35
N VAL A 87 8.00 8.81 -2.87
CA VAL A 87 7.48 9.99 -2.15
C VAL A 87 6.00 9.83 -1.86
N GLU A 88 5.21 9.39 -2.85
CA GLU A 88 3.77 9.20 -2.67
C GLU A 88 3.45 8.12 -1.63
N ILE A 89 4.17 7.00 -1.68
CA ILE A 89 4.00 5.90 -0.73
C ILE A 89 4.36 6.34 0.70
N ARG A 90 5.38 7.18 0.87
CA ARG A 90 5.68 7.80 2.18
C ARG A 90 4.52 8.66 2.70
N ARG A 91 3.85 9.42 1.82
CA ARG A 91 2.66 10.20 2.23
C ARG A 91 1.52 9.29 2.69
N ILE A 92 1.31 8.16 2.02
CA ILE A 92 0.30 7.17 2.42
C ILE A 92 0.65 6.59 3.79
N PHE A 93 1.92 6.23 4.06
CA PHE A 93 2.33 5.79 5.40
C PHE A 93 2.09 6.86 6.46
N LEU A 94 2.40 8.13 6.18
CA LEU A 94 2.10 9.22 7.10
C LEU A 94 0.59 9.36 7.35
N PHE A 95 -0.24 9.26 6.31
CA PHE A 95 -1.69 9.27 6.43
C PHE A 95 -2.18 8.11 7.31
N MET A 96 -1.77 6.87 7.02
CA MET A 96 -2.12 5.69 7.83
C MET A 96 -1.67 5.85 9.29
N SER A 97 -0.47 6.38 9.54
CA SER A 97 0.05 6.55 10.90
C SER A 97 -0.77 7.54 11.74
N LYS A 98 -1.39 8.54 11.10
CA LYS A 98 -2.32 9.46 11.78
C LYS A 98 -3.58 8.71 12.19
N PHE A 99 -4.17 7.95 11.26
CA PHE A 99 -5.35 7.13 11.54
C PHE A 99 -5.09 6.11 12.65
N THR A 100 -3.97 5.40 12.63
CA THR A 100 -3.68 4.39 13.67
C THR A 100 -3.53 4.97 15.07
N ARG A 101 -3.14 6.25 15.21
CA ARG A 101 -3.07 6.91 16.51
C ARG A 101 -4.45 7.25 17.07
N GLU A 102 -5.40 7.58 16.20
CA GLU A 102 -6.79 7.87 16.59
C GLU A 102 -7.53 6.61 17.12
N PHE A 103 -7.04 5.41 16.80
CA PHE A 103 -7.59 4.14 17.34
C PHE A 103 -6.89 3.66 18.63
N GLN A 104 -5.88 4.39 19.13
CA GLN A 104 -5.17 4.06 20.37
C GLN A 104 -5.66 4.86 21.59
N ASP A 105 -6.57 5.83 21.37
CA ASP A 105 -7.34 6.56 22.39
C ASP A 105 -8.77 6.00 22.51
#